data_AF-A0A2N5V8R0-F1
#
_entry.id   AF-A0A2N5V8R0-F1
#
_cell.length_a   1.000
_cell.length_b   1.000
_cell.length_c   1.000
_cell.angle_alpha   90.00
_cell.angle_beta   90.00
_cell.angle_gamma   90.00
#
_symmetry.space_group_name_H-M   'P 1'
#
loop_
_entity.id
_entity.type
_entity.pdbx_description
1 polymer ?
#
loop_
_entity_poly.entity_id
_entity_poly.type
_entity_poly.pdbx_seq_one_letter_code
_entity_poly.pdbx_strand_id
1 'polypeptide(L)'
;MLLSYNTAVKKFMHYWTKENRGAFQLPATAKEICEFCFWAGQNDETQTPQEVTAKTVEKYIFGIQAWHKYHSKRYPTESKTRVGVILRALAKVDAQIPKQQPKAAVHLHHLAYLASALNTGDGKDEAAQDLAITAL
;
A
#
# COMPACT_ATOMS: atom_id res chain seq x y z
N MET A 1 10.97 -7.25 1.33
CA MET A 1 10.29 -7.79 0.13
C MET A 1 9.07 -8.66 0.47
N LEU A 2 9.13 -9.54 1.49
CA LEU A 2 8.00 -10.38 1.92
C LEU A 2 6.80 -9.60 2.50
N LEU A 3 7.06 -8.49 3.21
CA LEU A 3 5.99 -7.73 3.88
C LEU A 3 5.02 -7.09 2.87
N SER A 4 5.54 -6.42 1.83
CA SER A 4 4.73 -5.79 0.79
C SER A 4 3.92 -6.80 -0.02
N TYR A 5 4.47 -7.99 -0.22
CA TYR A 5 3.80 -9.12 -0.84
C TYR A 5 2.57 -9.56 -0.01
N ASN A 6 2.76 -9.80 1.29
CA ASN A 6 1.66 -10.20 2.18
C ASN A 6 0.57 -9.12 2.24
N THR A 7 0.94 -7.83 2.24
CA THR A 7 -0.04 -6.75 2.21
C THR A 7 -0.85 -6.74 0.92
N ALA A 8 -0.23 -6.98 -0.23
CA ALA A 8 -0.93 -7.06 -1.52
C ALA A 8 -1.97 -8.17 -1.53
N VAL A 9 -1.59 -9.38 -1.09
CA VAL A 9 -2.50 -10.53 -1.02
C VAL A 9 -3.63 -10.25 -0.04
N LYS A 10 -3.34 -9.70 1.15
CA LYS A 10 -4.37 -9.32 2.13
C LYS A 10 -5.36 -8.30 1.57
N LYS A 11 -4.89 -7.27 0.85
CA LYS A 11 -5.75 -6.26 0.24
C LYS A 11 -6.62 -6.87 -0.86
N PHE A 12 -6.07 -7.75 -1.69
CA PHE A 12 -6.81 -8.48 -2.71
C PHE A 12 -7.87 -9.42 -2.11
N MET A 13 -7.55 -10.11 -1.02
CA MET A 13 -8.54 -10.93 -0.28
C MET A 13 -9.65 -10.08 0.31
N HIS A 14 -9.32 -8.91 0.87
CA HIS A 14 -10.33 -8.00 1.39
C HIS A 14 -11.31 -7.53 0.30
N TYR A 15 -10.77 -7.18 -0.87
CA TYR A 15 -11.57 -6.92 -2.08
C TYR A 15 -12.50 -8.09 -2.39
N TRP A 16 -11.97 -9.32 -2.43
CA TRP A 16 -12.73 -10.52 -2.75
C TRP A 16 -13.89 -10.78 -1.78
N THR A 17 -13.63 -10.62 -0.48
CA THR A 17 -14.66 -10.74 0.57
C THR A 17 -15.70 -9.64 0.47
N LYS A 18 -15.30 -8.40 0.15
CA LYS A 18 -16.22 -7.27 0.03
C LYS A 18 -17.18 -7.39 -1.15
N GLU A 19 -16.74 -7.98 -2.25
CA GLU A 19 -17.61 -8.27 -3.38
C GLU A 19 -18.48 -9.53 -3.19
N ASN A 20 -18.46 -10.12 -1.99
CA ASN A 20 -19.20 -11.33 -1.63
C ASN A 20 -18.97 -12.49 -2.61
N ARG A 21 -17.75 -12.56 -3.16
CA ARG A 21 -17.31 -13.69 -3.96
C ARG A 21 -17.00 -14.83 -3.00
N GLY A 22 -17.35 -16.07 -3.37
CA GLY A 22 -17.16 -17.26 -2.52
C GLY A 22 -15.69 -17.55 -2.20
N ALA A 23 -15.32 -18.82 -1.95
CA ALA A 23 -13.91 -19.14 -1.70
C ALA A 23 -13.03 -18.78 -2.93
N PHE A 24 -12.01 -17.95 -2.74
CA PHE A 24 -11.07 -17.60 -3.81
C PHE A 24 -10.19 -18.80 -4.20
N GLN A 25 -9.97 -18.97 -5.50
CA GLN A 25 -9.09 -19.99 -6.07
C GLN A 25 -8.08 -19.33 -7.02
N LEU A 26 -6.79 -19.61 -6.81
CA LEU A 26 -5.71 -19.11 -7.67
C LEU A 26 -5.61 -19.97 -8.95
N PRO A 27 -5.40 -19.40 -10.16
CA PRO A 27 -5.02 -18.01 -10.48
C PRO A 27 -6.18 -17.03 -10.51
N ALA A 28 -5.88 -15.77 -10.16
CA ALA A 28 -6.77 -14.66 -10.44
C ALA A 28 -6.86 -14.47 -11.97
N THR A 29 -8.05 -14.20 -12.48
CA THR A 29 -8.28 -13.93 -13.90
C THR A 29 -7.85 -12.51 -14.28
N ALA A 30 -7.63 -12.27 -15.58
CA ALA A 30 -7.34 -10.93 -16.07
C ALA A 30 -8.42 -9.90 -15.70
N LYS A 31 -9.68 -10.34 -15.71
CA LYS A 31 -10.84 -9.53 -15.35
C LYS A 31 -10.78 -9.14 -13.86
N GLU A 32 -10.58 -10.13 -12.99
CA GLU A 32 -10.48 -9.91 -11.53
C GLU A 32 -9.33 -8.96 -11.15
N ILE A 33 -8.20 -9.05 -11.83
CA ILE A 33 -7.07 -8.15 -11.61
C ILE A 33 -7.43 -6.71 -12.03
N CYS A 34 -8.12 -6.54 -13.15
CA CYS A 34 -8.56 -5.21 -13.59
C CYS A 34 -9.61 -4.63 -12.63
N GLU A 35 -10.59 -5.42 -12.22
CA GLU A 35 -11.63 -5.03 -11.26
C GLU A 35 -11.02 -4.64 -9.92
N PHE A 36 -10.05 -5.42 -9.42
CA PHE A 36 -9.29 -5.06 -8.23
C PHE A 36 -8.57 -3.71 -8.38
N CYS A 37 -7.97 -3.41 -9.54
CA CYS A 37 -7.32 -2.11 -9.76
C CYS A 37 -8.33 -0.95 -9.68
N PHE A 38 -9.53 -1.13 -10.23
CA PHE A 38 -10.60 -0.13 -10.13
C PHE A 38 -11.08 0.04 -8.69
N TRP A 39 -11.30 -1.06 -7.98
CA TRP A 39 -11.76 -1.03 -6.59
C TRP A 39 -10.73 -0.44 -5.63
N ALA A 40 -9.45 -0.70 -5.87
CA ALA A 40 -8.37 -0.24 -4.98
C ALA A 40 -7.86 1.17 -5.30
N GLY A 41 -8.08 1.67 -6.52
CA GLY A 41 -7.54 2.95 -6.96
C GLY A 41 -8.45 4.13 -6.59
N GLN A 42 -7.84 5.28 -6.29
CA GLN A 42 -8.57 6.52 -6.05
C GLN A 42 -9.45 6.90 -7.23
N ASN A 43 -10.67 7.36 -6.94
CA ASN A 43 -11.60 7.90 -7.92
C ASN A 43 -12.00 9.35 -7.56
N ASP A 44 -12.43 10.11 -8.56
CA ASP A 44 -12.83 11.52 -8.38
C ASP A 44 -14.18 11.69 -7.67
N GLU A 45 -14.97 10.61 -7.56
CA GLU A 45 -16.38 10.67 -7.15
C GLU A 45 -16.59 10.38 -5.66
N THR A 46 -15.75 9.54 -5.04
CA THR A 46 -15.90 9.09 -3.64
C THR A 46 -14.56 8.73 -3.01
N GLN A 47 -14.15 9.40 -1.93
CA GLN A 47 -12.98 8.94 -1.15
C GLN A 47 -13.39 7.82 -0.20
N THR A 48 -13.31 6.57 -0.67
CA THR A 48 -13.55 5.42 0.21
C THR A 48 -12.27 5.00 0.97
N PRO A 49 -12.37 4.45 2.19
CA PRO A 49 -11.20 4.06 2.99
C PRO A 49 -10.32 2.98 2.34
N GLN A 50 -10.87 2.25 1.36
CA GLN A 50 -10.12 1.23 0.65
C GLN A 50 -9.17 1.78 -0.42
N GLU A 51 -9.39 3.01 -0.88
CA GLU A 51 -8.69 3.59 -2.02
C GLU A 51 -7.25 3.97 -1.69
N VAL A 52 -6.36 3.71 -2.63
CA VAL A 52 -4.95 4.05 -2.55
C VAL A 52 -4.47 4.64 -3.86
N THR A 53 -3.33 5.32 -3.80
CA THR A 53 -2.69 5.91 -4.98
C THR A 53 -2.35 4.85 -6.04
N ALA A 54 -2.30 5.26 -7.30
CA ALA A 54 -1.86 4.45 -8.44
C ALA A 54 -0.52 3.75 -8.17
N LYS A 55 0.43 4.46 -7.55
CA LYS A 55 1.74 3.89 -7.16
C LYS A 55 1.62 2.75 -6.14
N THR A 56 0.61 2.81 -5.27
CA THR A 56 0.34 1.74 -4.29
C THR A 56 -0.38 0.58 -4.94
N VAL A 57 -1.35 0.84 -5.84
CA VAL A 57 -1.99 -0.20 -6.66
C VAL A 57 -0.95 -0.96 -7.47
N GLU A 58 0.00 -0.27 -8.12
CA GLU A 58 1.09 -0.88 -8.87
C GLU A 58 1.93 -1.84 -8.00
N LYS A 59 2.26 -1.44 -6.76
CA LYS A 59 2.95 -2.31 -5.79
C LYS A 59 2.13 -3.56 -5.45
N TYR A 60 0.80 -3.42 -5.32
CA TYR A 60 -0.06 -4.58 -5.11
C TYR A 60 -0.05 -5.52 -6.31
N ILE A 61 -0.04 -5.00 -7.53
CA ILE A 61 0.06 -5.83 -8.75
C ILE A 61 1.37 -6.63 -8.76
N PHE A 62 2.51 -6.02 -8.40
CA PHE A 62 3.76 -6.77 -8.26
C PHE A 62 3.67 -7.87 -7.18
N GLY A 63 3.02 -7.58 -6.05
CA GLY A 63 2.77 -8.58 -5.01
C GLY A 63 1.89 -9.75 -5.49
N ILE A 64 0.83 -9.47 -6.25
CA ILE A 64 -0.06 -10.47 -6.83
C ILE A 64 0.67 -11.30 -7.90
N GLN A 65 1.51 -10.68 -8.73
CA GLN A 65 2.34 -11.40 -9.69
C GLN A 65 3.31 -12.37 -9.00
N ALA A 66 3.95 -11.92 -7.92
CA ALA A 66 4.78 -12.77 -7.08
C ALA A 66 3.95 -13.92 -6.47
N TRP A 67 2.70 -13.66 -6.05
CA TRP A 67 1.82 -14.67 -5.46
C TRP A 67 1.56 -15.83 -6.41
N HIS A 68 1.24 -15.51 -7.66
CA HIS A 68 1.07 -16.49 -8.73
C HIS A 68 2.36 -17.30 -8.93
N LYS A 69 3.51 -16.63 -9.02
CA LYS A 69 4.81 -17.27 -9.21
C LYS A 69 5.17 -18.24 -8.07
N TYR A 70 4.96 -17.84 -6.82
CA TYR A 70 5.27 -18.67 -5.65
C TYR A 70 4.38 -19.91 -5.53
N HIS A 71 3.17 -19.87 -6.10
CA HIS A 71 2.24 -21.01 -6.09
C HIS A 71 2.24 -21.78 -7.42
N SER A 72 3.24 -21.56 -8.28
CA SER A 72 3.36 -22.20 -9.59
C SER A 72 2.10 -22.03 -10.47
N LYS A 73 1.38 -20.92 -10.31
CA LYS A 73 0.25 -20.54 -11.14
C LYS A 73 0.68 -19.47 -12.14
N ARG A 74 0.14 -19.51 -13.36
CA ARG A 74 0.45 -18.51 -14.38
C ARG A 74 -0.34 -17.22 -14.09
N TYR A 75 0.37 -16.10 -14.02
CA TYR A 75 -0.27 -14.78 -13.99
C TYR A 75 -0.86 -14.44 -15.37
N PRO A 76 -2.10 -13.93 -15.47
CA PRO A 76 -2.74 -13.63 -16.75
C PRO A 76 -2.09 -12.42 -17.42
N THR A 77 -1.23 -12.69 -18.39
CA THR A 77 -0.42 -11.68 -19.08
C THR A 77 -1.23 -10.73 -19.96
N GLU A 78 -2.41 -11.16 -20.41
CA GLU A 78 -3.37 -10.37 -21.18
C GLU A 78 -3.92 -9.15 -20.38
N SER A 79 -3.82 -9.19 -19.05
CA SER A 79 -4.21 -8.05 -18.20
C SER A 79 -3.21 -6.88 -18.26
N LYS A 80 -1.95 -7.10 -18.65
CA LYS A 80 -0.87 -6.10 -18.53
C LYS A 80 -1.20 -4.77 -19.20
N THR A 81 -1.68 -4.81 -20.44
CA THR A 81 -2.03 -3.59 -21.18
C THR A 81 -3.16 -2.84 -20.51
N ARG A 82 -4.21 -3.56 -20.09
CA ARG A 82 -5.38 -2.98 -19.41
C ARG A 82 -5.00 -2.37 -18.07
N VAL A 83 -4.24 -3.09 -17.25
CA VAL A 83 -3.72 -2.60 -15.97
C VAL A 83 -2.87 -1.36 -16.18
N GLY A 84 -2.03 -1.33 -17.21
CA GLY A 84 -1.23 -0.13 -17.55
C GLY A 84 -2.10 1.09 -17.88
N VAL A 85 -3.20 0.91 -18.62
CA VAL A 85 -4.17 2.00 -18.88
C VAL A 85 -4.85 2.44 -17.59
N ILE A 86 -5.30 1.50 -16.74
CA ILE A 86 -5.94 1.80 -15.47
C ILE A 86 -5.00 2.59 -14.56
N LEU A 87 -3.75 2.14 -14.38
CA LEU A 87 -2.76 2.85 -13.56
C LEU A 87 -2.49 4.27 -14.06
N ARG A 88 -2.48 4.50 -15.38
CA ARG A 88 -2.35 5.85 -15.94
C ARG A 88 -3.57 6.71 -15.65
N ALA A 89 -4.77 6.15 -15.72
CA ALA A 89 -6.00 6.87 -15.37
C ALA A 89 -6.01 7.24 -13.88
N LEU A 90 -5.70 6.28 -13.01
CA LEU A 90 -5.56 6.51 -11.57
C LEU A 90 -4.50 7.57 -11.25
N ALA A 91 -3.34 7.53 -11.93
CA ALA A 91 -2.30 8.53 -11.71
C ALA A 91 -2.72 9.96 -12.10
N LYS A 92 -3.65 10.12 -13.06
CA LYS A 92 -4.23 11.43 -13.38
C LYS A 92 -5.16 11.93 -12.29
N VAL A 93 -5.93 11.03 -11.67
CA VAL A 93 -6.78 11.33 -10.52
C VAL A 93 -5.92 11.70 -9.30
N ASP A 94 -4.92 10.89 -8.98
CA ASP A 94 -3.95 11.15 -7.91
C ASP A 94 -3.28 12.53 -8.03
N ALA A 95 -3.03 12.99 -9.27
CA ALA A 95 -2.38 14.28 -9.54
C ALA A 95 -3.32 15.49 -9.32
N GLN A 96 -4.63 15.29 -9.40
CA GLN A 96 -5.64 16.33 -9.16
C GLN A 96 -5.93 16.48 -7.66
N ILE A 97 -5.72 15.43 -6.87
CA ILE A 97 -5.85 15.49 -5.41
C ILE A 97 -4.68 16.34 -4.86
N PRO A 98 -4.96 17.43 -4.13
CA PRO A 98 -3.92 18.25 -3.54
C PRO A 98 -2.98 17.37 -2.70
N LYS A 99 -1.68 17.43 -2.99
CA LYS A 99 -0.67 16.68 -2.22
C LYS A 99 -0.84 17.06 -0.75
N GLN A 100 -1.23 16.10 0.09
CA GLN A 100 -1.10 16.26 1.53
C GLN A 100 0.31 16.73 1.80
N GLN A 101 0.43 17.80 2.59
CA GLN A 101 1.73 18.42 2.82
C GLN A 101 2.73 17.33 3.25
N PRO A 102 3.94 17.31 2.67
CA PRO A 102 4.95 16.36 3.07
C PRO A 102 5.10 16.44 4.60
N LYS A 103 5.26 15.28 5.25
CA LYS A 103 5.43 15.22 6.71
C LYS A 103 6.39 16.33 7.13
N ALA A 104 5.89 17.25 7.96
CA ALA A 104 6.67 18.39 8.40
C ALA A 104 8.00 17.90 8.96
N ALA A 105 9.09 18.61 8.65
CA ALA A 105 10.38 18.32 9.21
C ALA A 105 10.26 18.18 10.74
N VAL A 106 10.88 17.15 11.31
CA VAL A 106 10.90 16.97 12.76
C VAL A 106 11.65 18.17 13.34
N HIS A 107 10.92 19.15 13.87
CA HIS A 107 11.53 20.31 14.51
C HIS A 107 12.09 19.92 15.88
N LEU A 108 13.09 20.66 16.36
CA LEU A 108 13.77 20.41 17.64
C LEU A 108 12.80 20.26 18.82
N HIS A 109 11.67 20.97 18.83
CA HIS A 109 10.67 20.84 19.89
C HIS A 109 9.89 19.52 19.83
N HIS A 110 9.66 18.94 18.64
CA HIS A 110 9.12 17.59 18.51
C HIS A 110 10.12 16.55 19.03
N LEU A 111 11.42 16.75 18.77
CA LEU A 111 12.49 15.88 19.28
C LEU A 111 12.57 15.96 20.81
N ALA A 112 12.53 17.16 21.39
CA ALA A 112 12.52 17.38 22.83
C ALA A 112 11.27 16.77 23.50
N TYR A 113 10.11 16.88 22.85
CA TYR A 113 8.88 16.25 23.32
C TYR A 113 8.98 14.72 23.30
N LEU A 114 9.45 14.13 22.19
CA LEU A 114 9.66 12.68 22.08
C LEU A 114 10.68 12.17 23.10
N ALA A 115 11.79 12.88 23.30
CA ALA A 115 12.79 12.59 24.34
C ALA A 115 12.17 12.61 25.74
N SER A 116 11.32 13.60 26.05
CA SER A 116 10.62 13.64 27.34
C SER A 116 9.57 12.53 27.49
N ALA A 117 8.94 12.11 26.40
CA ALA A 117 7.90 11.08 26.39
C ALA A 117 8.47 9.65 26.43
N LEU A 118 9.70 9.45 25.93
CA LEU A 118 10.43 8.18 25.98
C LEU A 118 11.16 7.96 27.31
N ASN A 119 11.27 8.99 28.14
CA ASN A 119 11.86 8.91 29.49
C ASN A 119 10.92 8.23 30.52
N THR A 120 10.23 7.16 30.10
CA THR A 120 9.31 6.36 30.93
C THR A 120 10.05 5.34 31.80
N GLY A 121 11.38 5.27 31.72
CA GLY A 121 12.23 4.42 32.58
C GLY A 121 12.46 2.99 32.10
N ASP A 122 12.05 2.63 30.88
CA ASP A 122 12.47 1.37 30.24
C ASP A 122 13.80 1.58 29.52
N GLY A 123 14.85 0.83 29.89
CA GLY A 123 16.23 1.07 29.42
C GLY A 123 16.44 0.94 27.90
N LYS A 124 15.45 0.40 27.17
CA LYS A 124 15.46 0.38 25.70
C LYS A 124 15.10 1.74 25.08
N ASP A 125 14.22 2.48 25.72
CA ASP A 125 13.78 3.80 25.24
C ASP A 125 14.87 4.85 25.48
N GLU A 126 15.60 4.74 26.59
CA GLU A 126 16.78 5.57 26.91
C GLU A 126 17.93 5.36 25.91
N ALA A 127 18.24 4.10 25.57
CA ALA A 127 19.26 3.79 24.56
C ALA A 127 18.88 4.29 23.16
N ALA A 128 17.58 4.24 22.81
CA ALA A 128 17.09 4.78 21.54
C ALA A 128 17.17 6.31 21.48
N GLN A 129 16.96 6.98 22.62
CA GLN A 129 17.07 8.43 22.75
C GLN A 129 18.53 8.91 22.61
N ASP A 130 19.47 8.27 23.32
CA ASP A 130 20.89 8.63 23.24
C ASP A 130 21.46 8.42 21.83
N LEU A 131 21.05 7.35 21.16
CA LEU A 131 21.46 7.09 19.78
C LEU A 131 20.87 8.14 18.80
N ALA A 132 19.63 8.58 19.03
CA ALA A 132 18.99 9.59 18.20
C ALA A 132 19.61 10.99 18.37
N ILE A 133 20.10 11.32 19.57
CA ILE A 133 20.77 12.59 19.85
C ILE A 133 22.20 12.61 19.29
N THR A 134 22.91 11.48 19.33
CA THR A 134 24.30 11.38 18.82
C THR A 134 24.41 11.23 17.30
N ALA A 135 23.34 10.81 16.62
CA ALA A 135 23.29 10.65 15.17
C ALA A 135 22.86 11.92 14.39
N LEU A 136 22.65 13.04 15.09
CA LEU A 136 22.40 14.38 14.55
C LEU A 136 23.72 15.13 14.32
#